data_AF-A0AAV4F0T3-F1
#
_entry.id   AF-A0AAV4F0T3-F1
#
_cell.length_a   1.000
_cell.length_b   1.000
_cell.length_c   1.000
_cell.angle_alpha   90.00
_cell.angle_beta   90.00
_cell.angle_gamma   90.00
#
_symmetry.space_group_name_H-M   'P 1'
#
loop_
_entity.id
_entity.type
_entity.pdbx_description
1 polymer ?
#
loop_
_entity_poly.entity_id
_entity_poly.type
_entity_poly.pdbx_seq_one_letter_code
_entity_poly.pdbx_strand_id
1 'polypeptide(L)'
;MAAIFKMAVVTLVITMTLVSATPVERERRFIRKTLKSVFSGAKKVAGKVKKVFTRRNRLRTRHAKTAYMLHKWKMKGSPMCERCSKDPETTYHIILNCPATKLDGGYETVQKADKDLVAWINKYNPEL
;
A
#
# COMPACT_ATOMS: atom_id res chain seq x y z
N MET A 1 -15.04 16.40 34.12
CA MET A 1 -16.45 16.86 34.10
C MET A 1 -16.96 17.13 32.68
N ALA A 2 -16.36 18.07 31.92
CA ALA A 2 -16.87 18.48 30.59
C ALA A 2 -16.93 17.37 29.52
N ALA A 3 -15.98 16.42 29.53
CA ALA A 3 -15.96 15.31 28.59
C ALA A 3 -17.10 14.30 28.82
N ILE A 4 -17.40 13.99 30.10
CA ILE A 4 -18.46 13.05 30.48
C ILE A 4 -19.83 13.60 30.10
N PHE A 5 -20.04 14.91 30.33
CA PHE A 5 -21.29 15.59 29.97
C PHE A 5 -21.51 15.63 28.45
N LYS A 6 -20.45 15.92 27.68
CA LYS A 6 -20.51 15.87 26.20
C LYS A 6 -20.86 14.47 25.69
N MET A 7 -20.27 13.42 26.28
CA MET A 7 -20.56 12.04 25.89
C MET A 7 -22.01 11.66 26.21
N ALA A 8 -22.51 12.02 27.40
CA ALA A 8 -23.88 11.76 27.82
C ALA A 8 -24.92 12.43 26.89
N VAL A 9 -24.70 13.69 26.54
CA VAL A 9 -25.58 14.44 25.61
C VAL A 9 -25.56 13.82 24.21
N VAL A 10 -24.40 13.42 23.70
CA VAL A 10 -24.28 12.78 22.38
C VAL A 10 -25.01 11.44 22.35
N THR A 11 -24.86 10.60 23.38
CA THR A 11 -25.59 9.33 23.46
C THR A 11 -27.10 9.54 23.52
N LEU A 12 -27.58 10.53 24.28
CA LEU A 12 -29.00 10.80 24.45
C LEU A 12 -29.66 11.32 23.16
N VAL A 13 -28.96 12.19 22.42
CA VAL A 13 -29.40 12.69 21.10
C VAL A 13 -29.41 11.56 20.05
N ILE A 14 -28.43 10.66 20.06
CA ILE A 14 -28.38 9.50 19.15
C ILE A 14 -29.54 8.53 19.45
N THR A 15 -29.85 8.28 20.73
CA THR A 15 -30.96 7.40 21.09
C THR A 15 -32.31 7.99 20.70
N MET A 16 -32.54 9.29 20.94
CA MET A 16 -33.83 9.92 20.60
C MET A 16 -34.07 9.97 19.08
N THR A 17 -33.04 10.23 18.28
CA THR A 17 -33.14 10.25 16.81
C THR A 17 -33.25 8.86 16.16
N LEU A 18 -32.90 7.79 16.87
CA LEU A 18 -33.12 6.41 16.43
C LEU A 18 -34.54 5.92 16.74
N VAL A 19 -35.12 6.39 17.84
CA VAL A 19 -36.48 6.06 18.27
C VAL A 19 -37.53 6.78 17.40
N SER A 20 -37.25 8.00 16.94
CA SER A 20 -38.17 8.78 16.10
C SER A 20 -38.04 8.54 14.58
N ALA A 21 -37.07 7.73 14.14
CA ALA A 21 -36.83 7.49 12.71
C ALA A 21 -37.87 6.54 12.13
N THR A 22 -38.42 6.89 10.97
CA THR A 22 -39.32 6.00 10.23
C THR A 22 -38.59 4.70 9.82
N PRO A 23 -39.30 3.57 9.68
CA PRO A 23 -38.70 2.31 9.24
C PRO A 23 -37.85 2.46 7.96
N VAL A 24 -38.31 3.28 7.01
CA VAL A 24 -37.63 3.60 5.75
C VAL A 24 -36.31 4.35 5.98
N GLU A 25 -36.25 5.28 6.93
CA GLU A 25 -35.02 6.01 7.26
C GLU A 25 -33.97 5.11 7.93
N ARG A 26 -34.43 4.15 8.75
CA ARG A 26 -33.56 3.14 9.36
C ARG A 26 -32.91 2.25 8.30
N GLU A 27 -33.69 1.80 7.33
CA GLU A 27 -33.23 0.98 6.21
C GLU A 27 -32.25 1.75 5.29
N ARG A 28 -32.58 3.00 4.93
CA ARG A 28 -31.67 3.88 4.17
C ARG A 28 -30.34 4.10 4.90
N ARG A 29 -30.36 4.26 6.23
CA ARG A 29 -29.15 4.43 7.05
C ARG A 29 -28.30 3.16 7.03
N PHE A 30 -28.92 1.99 7.13
CA PHE A 30 -28.25 0.70 7.00
C PHE A 30 -27.61 0.54 5.62
N ILE A 31 -28.37 0.75 4.54
CA ILE A 31 -27.88 0.66 3.15
C ILE A 31 -26.68 1.61 2.94
N ARG A 32 -26.76 2.87 3.39
CA ARG A 32 -25.63 3.80 3.29
C ARG A 32 -24.39 3.32 4.03
N LYS A 33 -24.55 2.73 5.22
CA LYS A 33 -23.43 2.21 6.02
C LYS A 33 -22.77 1.02 5.30
N THR A 34 -23.57 0.11 4.78
CA THR A 34 -23.10 -1.04 3.99
C THR A 34 -22.37 -0.58 2.73
N LEU A 35 -22.98 0.32 1.95
CA LEU A 35 -22.36 0.90 0.74
C LEU A 35 -21.03 1.57 1.06
N LYS A 36 -20.97 2.42 2.11
CA LYS A 36 -19.71 3.07 2.52
C LYS A 36 -18.61 2.05 2.84
N SER A 37 -18.95 0.96 3.53
CA SER A 37 -18.00 -0.10 3.86
C SER A 37 -17.49 -0.80 2.58
N VAL A 38 -18.40 -1.15 1.68
CA VAL A 38 -18.08 -1.78 0.39
C VAL A 38 -17.17 -0.87 -0.46
N PHE A 39 -17.53 0.39 -0.65
CA PHE A 39 -16.73 1.35 -1.43
C PHE A 39 -15.36 1.61 -0.80
N SER A 40 -15.27 1.67 0.53
CA SER A 40 -14.00 1.78 1.24
C SER A 40 -13.10 0.56 0.96
N GLY A 41 -13.66 -0.64 1.04
CA GLY A 41 -12.98 -1.88 0.68
C GLY A 41 -12.48 -1.87 -0.76
N ALA A 42 -13.36 -1.54 -1.71
CA ALA A 42 -13.03 -1.45 -3.14
C ALA A 42 -11.89 -0.44 -3.40
N LYS A 43 -11.96 0.74 -2.79
CA LYS A 43 -10.91 1.77 -2.91
C LYS A 43 -9.56 1.27 -2.37
N LYS A 44 -9.58 0.55 -1.24
CA LYS A 44 -8.37 -0.05 -0.65
C LYS A 44 -7.76 -1.10 -1.57
N VAL A 45 -8.58 -1.97 -2.16
CA VAL A 45 -8.14 -2.99 -3.13
C VAL A 45 -7.57 -2.33 -4.39
N ALA A 46 -8.28 -1.37 -4.99
CA ALA A 46 -7.81 -0.65 -6.16
C ALA A 46 -6.47 0.06 -5.91
N GLY A 47 -6.32 0.69 -4.74
CA GLY A 47 -5.06 1.30 -4.33
C GLY A 47 -3.90 0.29 -4.23
N LYS A 48 -4.17 -0.93 -3.74
CA LYS A 48 -3.17 -2.01 -3.65
C LYS A 48 -2.75 -2.50 -5.04
N VAL A 49 -3.71 -2.73 -5.93
CA VAL A 49 -3.46 -3.14 -7.32
C VAL A 49 -2.60 -2.11 -8.05
N LYS A 50 -2.94 -0.81 -7.93
CA LYS A 50 -2.16 0.28 -8.53
C LYS A 50 -0.70 0.27 -8.08
N LYS A 51 -0.44 0.11 -6.77
CA LYS A 51 0.93 0.06 -6.22
C LYS A 51 1.75 -1.10 -6.79
N VAL A 52 1.18 -2.30 -6.82
CA VAL A 52 1.84 -3.49 -7.35
C VAL A 52 2.16 -3.33 -8.84
N PHE A 53 1.19 -2.83 -9.62
CA PHE A 53 1.37 -2.57 -11.05
C PHE A 53 2.49 -1.57 -11.35
N THR A 54 2.51 -0.42 -10.65
CA THR A 54 3.55 0.60 -10.86
C THR A 54 4.94 0.07 -10.52
N ARG A 55 5.09 -0.63 -9.39
CA ARG A 55 6.38 -1.18 -8.96
C ARG A 55 6.90 -2.25 -9.89
N ARG A 56 6.04 -3.20 -10.27
CA ARG A 56 6.40 -4.22 -11.27
C ARG A 56 6.92 -3.57 -12.55
N ASN A 57 6.24 -2.53 -13.05
CA ASN A 57 6.68 -1.88 -14.28
C ASN A 57 8.03 -1.20 -14.13
N ARG A 58 8.33 -0.56 -13.00
CA ARG A 58 9.67 0.02 -12.75
C ARG A 58 10.77 -1.02 -12.68
N LEU A 59 10.49 -2.19 -12.09
CA LEU A 59 11.42 -3.32 -12.09
C LEU A 59 11.64 -3.85 -13.50
N ARG A 60 10.56 -4.03 -14.27
CA ARG A 60 10.58 -4.52 -15.65
C ARG A 60 11.38 -3.60 -16.58
N THR A 61 11.17 -2.30 -16.47
CA THR A 61 11.88 -1.30 -17.28
C THR A 61 13.24 -0.90 -16.71
N ARG A 62 13.60 -1.43 -15.53
CA ARG A 62 14.85 -1.12 -14.80
C ARG A 62 14.99 0.35 -14.39
N HIS A 63 13.92 1.12 -14.44
CA HIS A 63 13.87 2.54 -14.05
C HIS A 63 13.34 2.74 -12.63
N ALA A 64 13.76 1.86 -11.73
CA ALA A 64 13.48 2.00 -10.31
C ALA A 64 14.40 3.04 -9.63
N LYS A 65 13.94 3.62 -8.53
CA LYS A 65 14.68 4.44 -7.54
C LYS A 65 15.73 3.62 -6.78
N THR A 66 16.61 2.98 -7.52
CA THR A 66 17.79 2.27 -7.01
C THR A 66 18.87 3.28 -6.60
N ALA A 67 19.76 2.94 -5.66
CA ALA A 67 20.84 3.86 -5.30
C ALA A 67 21.71 4.24 -6.51
N TYR A 68 21.89 3.34 -7.49
CA TYR A 68 22.52 3.69 -8.77
C TYR A 68 21.80 4.84 -9.51
N MET A 69 20.47 4.77 -9.67
CA MET A 69 19.71 5.84 -10.32
C MET A 69 19.71 7.13 -9.51
N LEU A 70 19.58 7.04 -8.18
CA LEU A 70 19.60 8.20 -7.30
C LEU A 70 20.98 8.89 -7.30
N HIS A 71 22.07 8.11 -7.34
CA HIS A 71 23.42 8.64 -7.50
C HIS A 71 23.61 9.29 -8.88
N LYS A 72 23.11 8.65 -9.95
CA LYS A 72 23.10 9.24 -11.31
C LYS A 72 22.35 10.57 -11.35
N TRP A 73 21.28 10.72 -10.58
CA TRP A 73 20.52 11.97 -10.43
C TRP A 73 21.11 12.95 -9.41
N LYS A 74 22.29 12.66 -8.84
CA LYS A 74 22.95 13.47 -7.79
C LYS A 74 22.09 13.66 -6.53
N MET A 75 21.12 12.78 -6.30
CA MET A 75 20.27 12.78 -5.10
C MET A 75 20.88 11.96 -3.95
N LYS A 76 21.83 11.07 -4.25
CA LYS A 76 22.57 10.27 -3.27
C LYS A 76 24.06 10.36 -3.58
N GLY A 77 24.90 10.42 -2.55
CA GLY A 77 26.36 10.52 -2.70
C GLY A 77 27.05 9.21 -3.07
N SER A 78 26.36 8.07 -3.00
CA SER A 78 26.91 6.76 -3.35
C SER A 78 25.85 5.86 -4.01
N PRO A 79 26.22 5.08 -5.05
CA PRO A 79 25.37 4.08 -5.68
C PRO A 79 25.27 2.75 -4.90
N MET A 80 25.81 2.69 -3.69
CA MET A 80 25.90 1.47 -2.88
C MET A 80 24.55 1.05 -2.29
N CYS A 81 24.32 -0.27 -2.24
CA CYS A 81 23.14 -0.87 -1.63
C CYS A 81 23.14 -0.69 -0.12
N GLU A 82 22.06 -0.14 0.43
CA GLU A 82 21.95 0.15 1.86
C GLU A 82 21.90 -1.12 2.73
N ARG A 83 21.51 -2.26 2.15
CA ARG A 83 21.30 -3.51 2.91
C ARG A 83 22.47 -4.46 2.87
N CYS A 84 23.31 -4.40 1.83
CA CYS A 84 24.43 -5.34 1.67
C CYS A 84 25.75 -4.68 1.27
N SER A 85 25.78 -3.35 1.19
CA SER A 85 26.97 -2.54 0.90
C SER A 85 27.68 -2.89 -0.41
N LYS A 86 26.99 -3.53 -1.36
CA LYS A 86 27.51 -3.79 -2.71
C LYS A 86 27.20 -2.61 -3.65
N ASP A 87 28.17 -2.28 -4.48
CA ASP A 87 28.08 -1.25 -5.53
C ASP A 87 28.15 -1.94 -6.92
N PRO A 88 27.32 -1.58 -7.91
CA PRO A 88 26.16 -0.68 -7.81
C PRO A 88 24.87 -1.40 -7.41
N GLU A 89 24.07 -0.76 -6.57
CA GLU A 89 22.68 -1.16 -6.34
C GLU A 89 21.87 -0.85 -7.60
N THR A 90 21.76 -1.84 -8.47
CA THR A 90 20.89 -1.83 -9.66
C THR A 90 19.64 -2.66 -9.40
N THR A 91 18.66 -2.60 -10.31
CA THR A 91 17.50 -3.49 -10.23
C THR A 91 17.90 -4.97 -10.31
N TYR A 92 18.91 -5.28 -11.12
CA TYR A 92 19.52 -6.61 -11.18
C TYR A 92 20.10 -7.04 -9.85
N HIS A 93 20.84 -6.14 -9.20
CA HIS A 93 21.39 -6.43 -7.88
C HIS A 93 20.26 -6.80 -6.92
N ILE A 94 19.22 -5.97 -6.82
CA ILE A 94 18.11 -6.18 -5.89
C ILE A 94 17.36 -7.48 -6.17
N ILE A 95 17.07 -7.79 -7.44
CA ILE A 95 16.26 -8.93 -7.85
C ILE A 95 17.06 -10.24 -7.78
N LEU A 96 18.31 -10.26 -8.24
CA LEU A 96 19.06 -11.51 -8.44
C LEU A 96 20.16 -11.74 -7.40
N ASN A 97 20.80 -10.68 -6.92
CA ASN A 97 22.10 -10.79 -6.24
C ASN A 97 22.09 -10.32 -4.78
N CYS A 98 21.10 -9.53 -4.37
CA CYS A 98 21.05 -8.92 -3.05
C CYS A 98 20.67 -9.99 -2.02
N PRO A 99 21.56 -10.33 -1.07
CA PRO A 99 21.27 -11.38 -0.09
C PRO A 99 20.06 -11.03 0.80
N ALA A 100 19.74 -9.74 0.96
CA ALA A 100 18.62 -9.28 1.78
C ALA A 100 17.27 -9.25 1.04
N THR A 101 17.29 -9.10 -0.29
CA THR A 101 16.07 -8.79 -1.08
C THR A 101 15.94 -9.59 -2.36
N LYS A 102 16.76 -10.61 -2.58
CA LYS A 102 16.63 -11.45 -3.77
C LYS A 102 15.19 -11.91 -3.94
N LEU A 103 14.71 -11.86 -5.17
CA LEU A 103 13.41 -12.37 -5.56
C LEU A 103 13.61 -13.78 -6.12
N ASP A 104 12.92 -14.74 -5.51
CA ASP A 104 12.92 -16.11 -6.01
C ASP A 104 12.27 -16.14 -7.41
N GLY A 105 12.90 -16.87 -8.34
CA GLY A 105 12.56 -16.86 -9.77
C GLY A 105 12.98 -15.58 -10.53
N GLY A 106 13.60 -14.61 -9.86
CA GLY A 106 14.29 -13.49 -10.50
C GLY A 106 13.40 -12.63 -11.41
N TYR A 107 13.86 -12.35 -12.63
CA TYR A 107 13.10 -11.53 -13.58
C TYR A 107 11.93 -12.27 -14.23
N GLU A 108 11.92 -13.61 -14.19
CA GLU A 108 10.83 -14.39 -14.76
C GLU A 108 9.52 -14.12 -14.01
N THR A 109 9.58 -14.07 -12.67
CA THR A 109 8.43 -13.73 -11.83
C THR A 109 7.99 -12.27 -12.01
N VAL A 110 8.92 -11.36 -12.32
CA VAL A 110 8.61 -9.96 -12.70
C VAL A 110 7.82 -9.91 -14.01
N GLN A 111 8.18 -10.73 -14.99
CA GLN A 111 7.50 -10.80 -16.29
C GLN A 111 6.12 -11.44 -16.20
N LYS A 112 5.98 -12.55 -15.45
CA LYS A 112 4.71 -13.28 -15.31
C LYS A 112 3.73 -12.66 -14.31
N ALA A 113 4.20 -11.72 -13.47
CA ALA A 113 3.41 -11.12 -12.39
C ALA A 113 2.98 -12.14 -11.32
N ASP A 114 3.88 -13.05 -10.99
CA ASP A 114 3.58 -14.17 -10.11
C ASP A 114 3.22 -13.71 -8.68
N LYS A 115 2.55 -14.61 -7.95
CA LYS A 115 2.15 -14.35 -6.55
C LYS A 115 3.37 -14.02 -5.67
N ASP A 116 4.52 -14.61 -5.97
CA ASP A 116 5.78 -14.39 -5.26
C ASP A 116 6.28 -12.95 -5.43
N LEU A 117 6.17 -12.39 -6.64
CA LEU A 117 6.46 -10.98 -6.88
C LEU A 117 5.56 -10.08 -6.03
N VAL A 118 4.26 -10.39 -5.96
CA VAL A 118 3.31 -9.59 -5.17
C VAL A 118 3.64 -9.67 -3.68
N ALA A 119 3.94 -10.86 -3.17
CA ALA A 119 4.37 -11.06 -1.78
C ALA A 119 5.66 -10.28 -1.49
N TRP A 120 6.64 -10.38 -2.39
CA TRP A 120 7.92 -9.68 -2.28
C TRP A 120 7.77 -8.15 -2.30
N ILE A 121 6.98 -7.60 -3.23
CA ILE A 121 6.67 -6.16 -3.32
C ILE A 121 6.01 -5.65 -2.04
N ASN A 122 5.10 -6.46 -1.45
CA ASN A 122 4.40 -6.10 -0.22
C ASN A 122 5.33 -6.19 1.01
N LYS A 123 6.26 -7.14 1.04
CA LYS A 123 7.19 -7.37 2.16
C LYS A 123 8.29 -6.30 2.22
N TYR A 124 9.02 -6.11 1.13
CA TYR A 124 10.20 -5.26 1.13
C TYR A 124 9.90 -3.79 0.81
N ASN A 125 8.65 -3.52 0.43
CA ASN A 125 8.15 -2.22 0.00
C ASN A 125 9.21 -1.43 -0.78
N PRO A 126 9.75 -1.99 -1.87
CA PRO A 126 10.83 -1.32 -2.56
C PRO A 126 10.25 -0.02 -3.12
N GLU A 127 10.72 1.13 -2.63
CA GLU A 127 10.35 2.43 -3.20
C GLU A 127 10.98 2.68 -4.57
N LEU A 128 11.73 1.68 -5.06
CA LEU A 128 12.04 1.40 -6.45
C LEU A 128 10.99 2.00 -7.40
#